data_AF-A0A3C0TJQ6-F1
#
_entry.id   AF-A0A3C0TJQ6-F1
#
_cell.length_a   1.000
_cell.length_b   1.000
_cell.length_c   1.000
_cell.angle_alpha   90.00
_cell.angle_beta   90.00
_cell.angle_gamma   90.00
#
_symmetry.space_group_name_H-M   'P 1'
#
loop_
_entity.id
_entity.type
_entity.pdbx_description
1 polymer ?
#
loop_
_entity_poly.entity_id
_entity_poly.type
_entity_poly.pdbx_seq_one_letter_code
_entity_poly.pdbx_strand_id
1 'polypeptide(L)'
;MKRAFIAPVIVISLLCRAAGVLAGQGATPFSTTAFDGLITKEFIAANTTSAVPFAFSLFEKGDRKVYIADYQVSHRDTRNYYFCTITVAGAGKLLDPKVYRKAYARERKEKADRGEKYFAVTFPVIGKRAWRRIDGFGPGGGGYSLTFTTADNRYDVSVRLSMRLSDEHDEPEVDIRQLAKRIADLYEETIADGSAKGNTKR
;
A
#
# COMPACT_ATOMS: atom_id res chain seq x y z
N MET A 1 -68.72 11.28 52.67
CA MET A 1 -67.33 11.68 52.99
C MET A 1 -66.37 10.94 52.06
N LYS A 2 -65.27 11.60 51.67
CA LYS A 2 -64.15 11.17 50.78
C LYS A 2 -64.28 11.51 49.27
N ARG A 3 -64.01 12.80 49.04
CA ARG A 3 -63.17 13.47 48.03
C ARG A 3 -62.86 12.77 46.70
N ALA A 4 -63.12 13.54 45.64
CA ALA A 4 -62.61 13.42 44.29
C ALA A 4 -61.07 13.46 44.21
N PHE A 5 -60.52 12.78 43.19
CA PHE A 5 -59.28 13.17 42.53
C PHE A 5 -59.41 12.89 41.03
N ILE A 6 -59.60 13.96 40.26
CA ILE A 6 -59.30 14.01 38.83
C ILE A 6 -57.83 14.39 38.74
N ALA A 7 -57.03 13.57 38.07
CA ALA A 7 -55.69 13.93 37.62
C ALA A 7 -55.63 13.71 36.10
N PRO A 8 -55.34 14.75 35.31
CA PRO A 8 -55.14 14.65 33.87
C PRO A 8 -53.66 14.39 33.54
N VAL A 9 -53.36 14.35 32.24
CA VAL A 9 -52.03 14.55 31.64
C VAL A 9 -51.05 13.35 31.80
N ILE A 10 -50.23 12.92 30.84
CA ILE A 10 -49.69 13.46 29.59
C ILE A 10 -49.49 12.28 28.62
N VAL A 11 -49.97 12.43 27.38
CA VAL A 11 -49.50 11.64 26.23
C VAL A 11 -48.06 12.06 25.94
N ILE A 12 -47.08 11.27 26.40
CA ILE A 12 -45.68 11.45 26.00
C ILE A 12 -45.40 10.43 24.89
N SER A 13 -45.78 10.81 23.67
CA SER A 13 -45.23 10.25 22.44
C SER A 13 -43.78 10.74 22.32
N LEU A 14 -42.84 10.06 23.00
CA LEU A 14 -41.42 10.40 22.92
C LEU A 14 -40.81 9.83 21.63
N LEU A 15 -40.76 10.70 20.61
CA LEU A 15 -39.64 10.85 19.68
C LEU A 15 -39.10 9.59 19.00
N CYS A 16 -39.89 9.05 18.06
CA CYS A 16 -39.30 8.51 16.83
C CYS A 16 -38.99 9.69 15.89
N ARG A 17 -37.75 9.73 15.38
CA ARG A 17 -37.20 10.59 14.30
C ARG A 17 -36.71 11.98 14.72
N ALA A 18 -35.40 12.09 14.93
CA ALA A 18 -34.52 12.97 14.14
C ALA A 18 -33.08 12.96 14.70
N ALA A 19 -32.31 11.96 14.26
CA ALA A 19 -30.84 11.91 14.14
C ALA A 19 -30.49 10.45 13.79
N GLY A 20 -30.92 9.90 12.66
CA GLY A 20 -30.57 10.48 11.37
C GLY A 20 -29.06 10.34 11.13
N VAL A 21 -28.55 9.11 11.19
CA VAL A 21 -27.52 8.60 10.26
C VAL A 21 -26.43 9.61 9.88
N LEU A 22 -25.45 9.82 10.78
CA LEU A 22 -24.09 10.20 10.37
C LEU A 22 -23.18 8.96 10.25
N ALA A 23 -23.77 7.76 10.20
CA ALA A 23 -23.11 6.55 9.72
C ALA A 23 -23.42 6.41 8.22
N GLY A 24 -22.53 6.90 7.37
CA GLY A 24 -22.65 6.72 5.92
C GLY A 24 -22.81 8.02 5.13
N GLN A 25 -22.01 9.05 5.41
CA GLN A 25 -21.45 9.76 4.25
C GLN A 25 -20.65 8.71 3.50
N GLY A 26 -21.20 8.30 2.35
CA GLY A 26 -20.73 7.18 1.57
C GLY A 26 -19.21 7.23 1.48
N ALA A 27 -18.55 6.29 2.15
CA ALA A 27 -17.21 5.93 1.77
C ALA A 27 -17.38 5.45 0.33
N THR A 28 -17.09 6.35 -0.62
CA THR A 28 -16.97 5.99 -2.02
C THR A 28 -16.14 4.72 -2.03
N PRO A 29 -16.65 3.61 -2.62
CA PRO A 29 -15.98 2.34 -2.55
C PRO A 29 -14.52 2.56 -2.92
N PHE A 30 -13.63 2.12 -2.03
CA PHE A 30 -12.20 2.27 -2.23
C PHE A 30 -11.86 1.63 -3.58
N SER A 31 -11.52 2.47 -4.56
CA SER A 31 -11.22 2.01 -5.91
C SER A 31 -9.72 2.07 -6.14
N THR A 32 -9.13 0.92 -6.46
CA THR A 32 -7.74 0.79 -6.90
C THR A 32 -7.58 1.10 -8.39
N THR A 33 -8.64 1.57 -9.08
CA THR A 33 -8.59 1.90 -10.51
C THR A 33 -7.62 3.03 -10.85
N ALA A 34 -7.23 3.85 -9.88
CA ALA A 34 -6.19 4.86 -10.08
C ALA A 34 -4.81 4.28 -10.42
N PHE A 35 -4.62 2.96 -10.24
CA PHE A 35 -3.40 2.23 -10.60
C PHE A 35 -3.58 1.36 -11.85
N ASP A 36 -4.74 1.44 -12.51
CA ASP A 36 -4.96 0.75 -13.79
C ASP A 36 -4.09 1.37 -14.86
N GLY A 37 -3.30 0.53 -15.52
CA GLY A 37 -2.33 0.98 -16.52
C GLY A 37 -1.05 1.62 -15.97
N LEU A 38 -0.94 1.87 -14.65
CA LEU A 38 0.32 2.36 -14.05
C LEU A 38 1.32 1.24 -13.84
N ILE A 39 0.86 0.11 -13.30
CA ILE A 39 1.69 -1.08 -13.03
C ILE A 39 1.36 -2.12 -14.09
N THR A 40 2.17 -2.17 -15.14
CA THR A 40 2.04 -3.12 -16.25
C THR A 40 3.27 -4.02 -16.37
N LYS A 41 3.20 -5.05 -17.21
CA LYS A 41 4.34 -5.91 -17.52
C LYS A 41 5.50 -5.08 -18.10
N GLU A 42 5.21 -4.16 -19.00
CA GLU A 42 6.18 -3.29 -19.67
C GLU A 42 6.84 -2.35 -18.66
N PHE A 43 6.06 -1.81 -17.72
CA PHE A 43 6.58 -1.00 -16.63
C PHE A 43 7.57 -1.78 -15.77
N ILE A 44 7.25 -3.02 -15.37
CA ILE A 44 8.18 -3.86 -14.59
C ILE A 44 9.44 -4.17 -15.40
N ALA A 45 9.29 -4.55 -16.67
CA ALA A 45 10.42 -4.86 -17.55
C ALA A 45 11.37 -3.66 -17.69
N ALA A 46 10.84 -2.44 -17.83
CA ALA A 46 11.63 -1.21 -17.94
C ALA A 46 12.36 -0.81 -16.63
N ASN A 47 11.95 -1.36 -15.49
CA ASN A 47 12.51 -1.05 -14.17
C ASN A 47 13.26 -2.22 -13.53
N THR A 48 13.66 -3.21 -14.34
CA THR A 48 14.51 -4.32 -13.93
C THR A 48 15.78 -4.31 -14.77
N THR A 49 16.95 -4.48 -14.15
CA THR A 49 18.23 -4.35 -14.88
C THR A 49 18.55 -5.56 -15.76
N SER A 50 18.00 -6.73 -15.45
CA SER A 50 18.24 -7.95 -16.21
C SER A 50 17.14 -8.23 -17.22
N ALA A 51 17.53 -8.73 -18.39
CA ALA A 51 16.60 -9.21 -19.43
C ALA A 51 15.95 -10.57 -19.06
N VAL A 52 15.88 -10.92 -17.78
CA VAL A 52 15.35 -12.20 -17.32
C VAL A 52 13.86 -12.26 -17.66
N PRO A 53 13.40 -13.28 -18.41
CA PRO A 53 12.00 -13.45 -18.69
C PRO A 53 11.18 -13.59 -17.42
N PHE A 54 10.00 -12.98 -17.37
CA PHE A 54 9.09 -13.14 -16.24
C PHE A 54 7.64 -13.26 -16.72
N ALA A 55 6.85 -14.02 -15.97
CA ALA A 55 5.41 -14.04 -16.06
C ALA A 55 4.84 -12.87 -15.25
N PHE A 56 3.79 -12.23 -15.76
CA PHE A 56 3.12 -11.13 -15.08
C PHE A 56 1.66 -11.50 -14.83
N SER A 57 1.18 -11.28 -13.62
CA SER A 57 -0.19 -11.60 -13.22
C SER A 57 -0.77 -10.50 -12.34
N LEU A 58 -2.06 -10.26 -12.48
CA LEU A 58 -2.84 -9.33 -11.67
C LEU A 58 -3.95 -10.10 -10.96
N PHE A 59 -4.04 -9.92 -9.65
CA PHE A 59 -5.12 -10.45 -8.83
C PHE A 59 -5.84 -9.31 -8.11
N GLU A 60 -7.16 -9.34 -8.14
CA GLU A 60 -8.00 -8.48 -7.31
C GLU A 60 -8.51 -9.29 -6.12
N LYS A 61 -8.25 -8.81 -4.90
CA LYS A 61 -8.67 -9.47 -3.67
C LYS A 61 -9.27 -8.48 -2.70
N GLY A 62 -10.60 -8.39 -2.70
CA GLY A 62 -11.33 -7.45 -1.85
C GLY A 62 -10.95 -6.01 -2.18
N ASP A 63 -10.41 -5.29 -1.19
CA ASP A 63 -9.97 -3.90 -1.31
C ASP A 63 -8.53 -3.73 -1.79
N ARG A 64 -7.99 -4.70 -2.56
CA ARG A 64 -6.57 -4.72 -2.96
C ARG A 64 -6.36 -5.20 -4.39
N LYS A 65 -5.36 -4.61 -5.05
CA LYS A 65 -4.75 -5.13 -6.28
C LYS A 65 -3.36 -5.68 -5.97
N VAL A 66 -3.07 -6.86 -6.51
CA VAL A 66 -1.79 -7.55 -6.34
C VAL A 66 -1.22 -7.85 -7.72
N TYR A 67 -0.14 -7.17 -8.07
CA TYR A 67 0.62 -7.38 -9.29
C TYR A 67 1.82 -8.27 -8.95
N ILE A 68 2.00 -9.36 -9.68
CA ILE A 68 3.06 -10.34 -9.45
C ILE A 68 3.91 -10.43 -10.71
N ALA A 69 5.21 -10.20 -10.56
CA ALA A 69 6.23 -10.53 -11.55
C ALA A 69 7.01 -11.75 -11.05
N ASP A 70 6.85 -12.86 -11.76
CA ASP A 70 7.46 -14.16 -11.47
C ASP A 70 8.59 -14.45 -12.45
N TYR A 71 9.82 -14.27 -11.98
CA TYR A 71 11.01 -14.34 -12.80
C TYR A 71 11.40 -15.81 -13.04
N GLN A 72 11.52 -16.15 -14.32
CA GLN A 72 11.86 -17.49 -14.77
C GLN A 72 13.37 -17.70 -14.60
N VAL A 73 13.76 -18.13 -13.41
CA VAL A 73 15.14 -18.51 -13.09
C VAL A 73 15.40 -19.95 -13.56
N SER A 74 16.60 -20.24 -14.07
CA SER A 74 16.91 -21.57 -14.63
C SER A 74 16.73 -22.66 -13.56
N HIS A 75 15.71 -23.52 -13.72
CA HIS A 75 15.31 -24.50 -12.71
C HIS A 75 16.16 -25.77 -12.79
N ARG A 76 17.38 -25.74 -12.25
CA ARG A 76 18.06 -26.98 -11.81
C ARG A 76 17.53 -27.46 -10.46
N ASP A 77 17.09 -26.54 -9.61
CA ASP A 77 16.38 -26.81 -8.35
C ASP A 77 14.96 -26.20 -8.41
N THR A 78 13.93 -27.03 -8.22
CA THR A 78 12.53 -26.61 -8.22
C THR A 78 12.15 -25.74 -7.02
N ARG A 79 13.04 -25.64 -6.03
CA ARG A 79 12.87 -24.75 -4.87
C ARG A 79 13.32 -23.32 -5.17
N ASN A 80 14.03 -23.09 -6.28
CA ASN A 80 14.45 -21.75 -6.65
C ASN A 80 13.26 -20.93 -7.12
N TYR A 81 13.13 -19.72 -6.59
CA TYR A 81 12.10 -18.78 -6.97
C TYR A 81 12.59 -17.34 -6.82
N TYR A 82 12.03 -16.44 -7.62
CA TYR A 82 12.27 -15.01 -7.49
C TYR A 82 11.01 -14.25 -7.90
N PHE A 83 10.33 -13.65 -6.93
CA PHE A 83 9.08 -12.94 -7.13
C PHE A 83 9.22 -11.48 -6.69
N CYS A 84 8.75 -10.57 -7.54
CA CYS A 84 8.39 -9.22 -7.13
C CYS A 84 6.87 -9.10 -7.05
N THR A 85 6.35 -8.70 -5.90
CA THR A 85 4.93 -8.45 -5.68
C THR A 85 4.70 -6.99 -5.34
N ILE A 86 3.80 -6.34 -6.08
CA ILE A 86 3.32 -5.00 -5.77
C ILE A 86 1.88 -5.11 -5.31
N THR A 87 1.61 -4.69 -4.07
CA THR A 87 0.25 -4.64 -3.52
C THR A 87 -0.20 -3.21 -3.37
N VAL A 88 -1.38 -2.88 -3.89
CA VAL A 88 -2.03 -1.58 -3.74
C VAL A 88 -3.29 -1.76 -2.89
N ALA A 89 -3.45 -0.94 -1.86
CA ALA A 89 -4.65 -0.91 -1.02
C ALA A 89 -4.90 0.51 -0.48
N GLY A 90 -5.98 0.70 0.27
CA GLY A 90 -6.29 1.99 0.87
C GLY A 90 -5.25 2.43 1.89
N ALA A 91 -5.05 3.73 2.03
CA ALA A 91 -4.11 4.25 3.01
C ALA A 91 -4.40 3.73 4.43
N GLY A 92 -3.35 3.27 5.11
CA GLY A 92 -3.42 2.62 6.42
C GLY A 92 -3.71 1.11 6.39
N LYS A 93 -3.96 0.51 5.22
CA LYS A 93 -4.22 -0.94 5.10
C LYS A 93 -2.95 -1.78 5.01
N LEU A 94 -1.89 -1.25 4.41
CA LEU A 94 -0.59 -1.94 4.32
C LEU A 94 0.45 -1.29 5.24
N LEU A 95 0.31 0.01 5.48
CA LEU A 95 1.17 0.79 6.36
C LEU A 95 0.33 1.57 7.37
N ASP A 96 0.00 0.92 8.48
CA ASP A 96 -0.75 1.56 9.58
C ASP A 96 0.02 2.80 10.10
N PRO A 97 -0.60 3.99 10.15
CA PRO A 97 0.09 5.22 10.55
C PRO A 97 0.60 5.21 12.00
N LYS A 98 -0.08 4.51 12.91
CA LYS A 98 0.36 4.38 14.31
C LYS A 98 1.57 3.45 14.40
N VAL A 99 1.54 2.32 13.68
CA VAL A 99 2.67 1.39 13.60
C VAL A 99 3.89 2.08 12.99
N TYR A 100 3.71 2.79 11.88
CA TYR A 100 4.77 3.57 11.24
C TYR A 100 5.43 4.56 12.19
N ARG A 101 4.63 5.41 12.86
CA ARG A 101 5.16 6.42 13.80
C ARG A 101 5.91 5.78 14.96
N LYS A 102 5.38 4.69 15.52
CA LYS A 102 6.04 3.95 16.59
C LYS A 102 7.36 3.35 16.13
N ALA A 103 7.40 2.74 14.94
CA ALA A 103 8.61 2.19 14.36
C ALA A 103 9.65 3.28 14.10
N TYR A 104 9.26 4.38 13.46
CA TYR A 104 10.15 5.51 13.18
C TYR A 104 10.77 6.09 14.46
N ALA A 105 9.95 6.37 15.48
CA ALA A 105 10.43 6.91 16.75
C ALA A 105 11.35 5.93 17.49
N ARG A 106 11.00 4.63 17.47
CA ARG A 106 11.83 3.59 18.08
C ARG A 106 13.18 3.47 17.39
N GLU A 107 13.20 3.35 16.07
CA GLU A 107 14.45 3.26 15.28
C GLU A 107 15.32 4.50 15.50
N ARG A 108 14.72 5.71 15.49
CA ARG A 108 15.44 6.96 15.77
C ARG A 108 16.11 6.99 17.14
N LYS A 109 15.52 6.33 18.14
CA LYS A 109 16.09 6.23 19.50
C LYS A 109 17.11 5.10 19.63
N GLU A 110 16.78 3.91 19.14
CA GLU A 110 17.53 2.68 19.38
C GLU A 110 18.69 2.45 18.39
N LYS A 111 18.66 3.12 17.23
CA LYS A 111 19.67 3.02 16.16
C LYS A 111 20.25 4.38 15.78
N ALA A 112 20.27 5.32 16.72
CA ALA A 112 20.80 6.68 16.51
C ALA A 112 22.27 6.67 16.04
N ASP A 113 23.04 5.68 16.50
CA ASP A 113 24.45 5.42 16.15
C ASP A 113 24.67 5.05 14.67
N ARG A 114 23.65 4.53 13.98
CA ARG A 114 23.76 4.14 12.56
C ARG A 114 23.73 5.31 11.58
N GLY A 115 23.37 6.51 12.06
CA GLY A 115 23.41 7.76 11.29
C GLY A 115 22.34 7.91 10.20
N GLU A 116 22.29 9.09 9.57
CA GLU A 116 21.23 9.47 8.62
C GLU A 116 21.15 8.58 7.37
N LYS A 117 22.29 8.02 6.91
CA LYS A 117 22.29 7.11 5.75
C LYS A 117 21.44 5.86 6.02
N TYR A 118 21.51 5.30 7.23
CA TYR A 118 20.68 4.17 7.63
C TYR A 118 19.20 4.55 7.65
N PHE A 119 18.86 5.71 8.22
CA PHE A 119 17.48 6.19 8.27
C PHE A 119 16.90 6.48 6.89
N ALA A 120 17.68 7.08 5.98
CA ALA A 120 17.24 7.35 4.61
C ALA A 120 16.97 6.07 3.79
N VAL A 121 17.56 4.94 4.19
CA VAL A 121 17.30 3.62 3.59
C VAL A 121 16.10 2.93 4.26
N THR A 122 16.00 3.01 5.59
CA THR A 122 14.92 2.35 6.34
C THR A 122 13.58 3.09 6.21
N PHE A 123 13.60 4.42 6.21
CA PHE A 123 12.44 5.31 6.08
C PHE A 123 12.67 6.32 4.95
N PRO A 124 12.67 5.87 3.68
CA PRO A 124 12.93 6.75 2.56
C PRO A 124 11.82 7.80 2.38
N VAL A 125 12.15 8.90 1.73
CA VAL A 125 11.16 9.93 1.36
C VAL A 125 10.51 9.54 0.02
N ILE A 126 9.44 8.75 0.10
CA ILE A 126 8.60 8.35 -1.04
C ILE A 126 7.14 8.57 -0.63
N GLY A 127 6.42 9.42 -1.38
CA GLY A 127 5.09 9.87 -1.01
C GLY A 127 5.06 10.52 0.38
N LYS A 128 4.00 10.23 1.16
CA LYS A 128 3.80 10.82 2.49
C LYS A 128 4.52 10.08 3.62
N ARG A 129 4.63 8.76 3.51
CA ARG A 129 5.26 7.86 4.48
C ARG A 129 5.86 6.70 3.71
N ALA A 130 7.06 6.26 4.03
CA ALA A 130 7.57 4.99 3.51
C ALA A 130 8.44 4.27 4.52
N TRP A 131 8.35 2.94 4.53
CA TRP A 131 9.07 2.09 5.44
C TRP A 131 9.56 0.82 4.73
N ARG A 132 10.86 0.59 4.78
CA ARG A 132 11.50 -0.65 4.35
C ARG A 132 11.55 -1.64 5.50
N ARG A 133 11.16 -2.89 5.25
CA ARG A 133 11.18 -4.01 6.20
C ARG A 133 11.92 -5.20 5.61
N ILE A 134 12.60 -5.95 6.46
CA ILE A 134 13.08 -7.30 6.15
C ILE A 134 11.96 -8.23 6.59
N ASP A 135 11.39 -8.98 5.66
CA ASP A 135 10.24 -9.87 5.92
C ASP A 135 10.69 -11.25 6.42
N GLY A 136 11.98 -11.56 6.31
CA GLY A 136 12.61 -12.78 6.81
C GLY A 136 13.84 -13.18 5.99
N PHE A 137 14.74 -13.97 6.59
CA PHE A 137 15.87 -14.58 5.92
C PHE A 137 16.15 -15.96 6.53
N GLY A 138 16.32 -16.99 5.71
CA GLY A 138 16.59 -18.34 6.19
C GLY A 138 16.74 -19.40 5.09
N PRO A 139 16.77 -20.69 5.44
CA PRO A 139 16.97 -21.79 4.49
C PRO A 139 15.90 -21.90 3.39
N GLY A 140 14.72 -21.33 3.64
CA GLY A 140 13.62 -21.25 2.68
C GLY A 140 13.67 -20.03 1.74
N GLY A 141 14.73 -19.21 1.83
CA GLY A 141 14.87 -17.96 1.11
C GLY A 141 14.81 -16.72 2.01
N GLY A 142 14.82 -15.57 1.37
CA GLY A 142 14.73 -14.26 2.01
C GLY A 142 13.71 -13.37 1.33
N GLY A 143 13.28 -12.34 2.05
CA GLY A 143 12.41 -11.32 1.48
C GLY A 143 12.54 -10.00 2.19
N TYR A 144 12.32 -8.94 1.45
CA TYR A 144 12.24 -7.59 1.98
C TYR A 144 11.21 -6.78 1.21
N SER A 145 10.61 -5.83 1.90
CA SER A 145 9.54 -4.99 1.37
C SER A 145 9.81 -3.52 1.62
N LEU A 146 9.25 -2.68 0.77
CA LEU A 146 9.13 -1.25 0.96
C LEU A 146 7.67 -0.89 0.74
N THR A 147 7.02 -0.41 1.79
CA THR A 147 5.65 0.09 1.71
C THR A 147 5.66 1.61 1.81
N PHE A 148 4.98 2.29 0.89
CA PHE A 148 4.79 3.73 0.95
C PHE A 148 3.31 4.11 0.89
N THR A 149 2.96 5.27 1.43
CA THR A 149 1.65 5.91 1.26
C THR A 149 1.80 7.04 0.23
N THR A 150 0.87 7.18 -0.72
CA THR A 150 0.84 8.28 -1.69
C THR A 150 0.80 9.66 -1.01
N ALA A 151 1.27 10.71 -1.70
CA ALA A 151 1.35 12.07 -1.14
C ALA A 151 -0.01 12.62 -0.65
N ASP A 152 -1.08 12.32 -1.38
CA ASP A 152 -2.46 12.67 -1.05
C ASP A 152 -3.09 11.78 0.05
N ASN A 153 -2.34 10.82 0.58
CA ASN A 153 -2.74 9.89 1.63
C ASN A 153 -3.97 9.04 1.28
N ARG A 154 -4.15 8.69 -0.01
CA ARG A 154 -5.26 7.84 -0.46
C ARG A 154 -4.91 6.35 -0.52
N TYR A 155 -3.67 6.03 -0.91
CA TYR A 155 -3.26 4.65 -1.17
C TYR A 155 -2.00 4.29 -0.38
N ASP A 156 -1.92 3.04 0.05
CA ASP A 156 -0.67 2.40 0.40
C ASP A 156 -0.26 1.46 -0.75
N VAL A 157 1.03 1.48 -1.10
CA VAL A 157 1.64 0.62 -2.10
C VAL A 157 2.81 -0.11 -1.45
N SER A 158 2.80 -1.44 -1.48
CA SER A 158 3.88 -2.28 -0.99
C SER A 158 4.58 -2.97 -2.14
N VAL A 159 5.87 -2.69 -2.33
CA VAL A 159 6.75 -3.43 -3.23
C VAL A 159 7.52 -4.44 -2.39
N ARG A 160 7.35 -5.73 -2.68
CA ARG A 160 7.97 -6.83 -1.94
C ARG A 160 8.75 -7.70 -2.89
N LEU A 161 9.98 -8.02 -2.50
CA LEU A 161 10.79 -9.03 -3.14
C LEU A 161 10.87 -10.26 -2.25
N SER A 162 10.68 -11.43 -2.84
CA SER A 162 10.84 -12.73 -2.18
C SER A 162 11.67 -13.62 -3.09
N MET A 163 12.76 -14.17 -2.56
CA MET A 163 13.68 -14.96 -3.35
C MET A 163 14.19 -16.18 -2.58
N ARG A 164 14.47 -17.23 -3.33
CA ARG A 164 15.35 -18.32 -2.94
C ARG A 164 16.13 -18.68 -4.18
N LEU A 165 17.42 -18.36 -4.20
CA LEU A 165 18.31 -18.68 -5.30
C LEU A 165 19.46 -19.53 -4.76
N SER A 166 19.95 -20.45 -5.59
CA SER A 166 21.24 -21.12 -5.37
C SER A 166 22.39 -20.20 -5.80
N ASP A 167 23.59 -20.47 -5.28
CA ASP A 167 24.81 -19.68 -5.51
C ASP A 167 25.22 -19.54 -6.99
N GLU A 168 24.62 -20.33 -7.89
CA GLU A 168 24.93 -20.38 -9.33
C GLU A 168 24.10 -19.42 -10.20
N HIS A 169 23.23 -18.57 -9.65
CA HIS A 169 22.34 -17.71 -10.43
C HIS A 169 22.68 -16.22 -10.29
N ASP A 170 22.81 -15.54 -11.43
CA ASP A 170 22.75 -14.08 -11.47
C ASP A 170 21.35 -13.63 -11.02
N GLU A 171 21.28 -12.95 -9.88
CA GLU A 171 20.02 -12.44 -9.34
C GLU A 171 19.46 -11.39 -10.32
N PRO A 172 18.16 -11.41 -10.66
CA PRO A 172 17.53 -10.23 -11.22
C PRO A 172 17.74 -9.08 -10.22
N GLU A 173 18.33 -7.95 -10.62
CA GLU A 173 18.45 -6.83 -9.70
C GLU A 173 17.17 -5.99 -9.76
N VAL A 174 16.20 -6.36 -8.93
CA VAL A 174 15.02 -5.52 -8.69
C VAL A 174 15.34 -4.56 -7.55
N ASP A 175 15.69 -3.32 -7.89
CA ASP A 175 15.76 -2.24 -6.90
C ASP A 175 14.34 -1.82 -6.48
N ILE A 176 13.84 -2.41 -5.39
CA ILE A 176 12.50 -2.10 -4.88
C ILE A 176 12.34 -0.62 -4.47
N ARG A 177 13.43 0.08 -4.15
CA ARG A 177 13.38 1.50 -3.77
C ARG A 177 13.17 2.34 -5.01
N GLN A 178 13.94 2.08 -6.08
CA GLN A 178 13.75 2.74 -7.35
C GLN A 178 12.36 2.44 -7.92
N LEU A 179 11.94 1.17 -7.90
CA LEU A 179 10.61 0.76 -8.36
C LEU A 179 9.48 1.45 -7.57
N ALA A 180 9.57 1.46 -6.23
CA ALA A 180 8.59 2.16 -5.40
C ALA A 180 8.54 3.67 -5.70
N LYS A 181 9.70 4.32 -5.87
CA LYS A 181 9.76 5.73 -6.24
C LYS A 181 9.10 5.98 -7.61
N ARG A 182 9.38 5.14 -8.61
CA ARG A 182 8.78 5.29 -9.94
C ARG A 182 7.26 5.11 -9.94
N ILE A 183 6.74 4.17 -9.15
CA ILE A 183 5.30 4.03 -8.97
C ILE A 183 4.70 5.27 -8.32
N ALA A 184 5.36 5.83 -7.29
CA ALA A 184 4.90 7.06 -6.64
C ALA A 184 4.89 8.25 -7.61
N ASP A 185 5.98 8.44 -8.35
CA ASP A 185 6.13 9.54 -9.32
C ASP A 185 5.05 9.45 -10.42
N LEU A 186 4.84 8.27 -11.01
CA LEU A 186 3.79 8.04 -12.04
C LEU A 186 2.37 8.30 -11.51
N TYR A 187 2.10 7.90 -10.27
CA TYR A 187 0.81 8.17 -9.64
C TYR A 187 0.60 9.67 -9.47
N GLU A 188 1.61 10.41 -8.98
CA GLU A 188 1.53 11.85 -8.77
C GLU A 188 1.36 12.61 -10.09
N GLU A 189 2.06 12.21 -11.16
CA GLU A 189 1.89 12.74 -12.51
C GLU A 189 0.45 12.54 -13.01
N THR A 190 -0.11 11.35 -12.83
CA THR A 190 -1.47 11.02 -13.28
C THR A 190 -2.54 11.86 -12.56
N ILE A 191 -2.37 12.10 -11.26
CA ILE A 191 -3.29 12.95 -10.47
C ILE A 191 -3.13 14.44 -10.82
N ALA A 192 -1.91 14.90 -11.07
CA ALA A 192 -1.63 16.26 -11.53
C ALA A 192 -2.27 16.53 -12.91
N ASP A 193 -2.14 15.59 -13.85
CA ASP A 193 -2.75 15.69 -15.18
C ASP A 193 -4.28 15.60 -15.13
N GLY A 194 -4.82 14.81 -14.19
CA GLY A 194 -6.26 14.72 -13.92
C GLY A 194 -6.85 16.01 -13.33
N SER A 195 -6.04 16.86 -12.70
CA SER A 195 -6.44 18.18 -12.20
C SER A 195 -6.29 19.31 -13.25
N ALA A 196 -5.62 19.06 -14.37
CA ALA A 196 -5.52 19.98 -15.52
C ALA A 196 -6.65 19.84 -16.56
N LYS A 197 -7.45 18.76 -16.52
CA LYS A 197 -8.61 18.56 -17.43
C LYS A 197 -9.94 19.12 -16.91
N GLY A 198 -9.87 20.13 -16.05
CA GLY A 198 -11.00 21.02 -15.74
C GLY A 198 -11.03 22.26 -16.64
N ASN A 199 -10.78 22.13 -17.96
CA ASN A 199 -10.92 23.27 -18.87
C ASN A 199 -12.23 23.18 -19.66
N THR A 200 -13.14 24.02 -19.18
CA THR A 200 -14.37 24.48 -19.78
C THR A 200 -14.28 24.70 -21.30
N LYS A 201 -15.11 23.99 -22.05
CA LYS A 201 -15.78 24.48 -23.27
C LYS A 201 -17.23 23.97 -23.15
N ARG A 202 -18.21 24.77 -22.71
CA ARG A 202 -18.92 25.82 -23.48
C ARG A 202 -19.08 25.47 -24.94
#